data_AF-A0A1M4YBY7-F1
#
_entry.id   AF-A0A1M4YBY7-F1
#
_cell.length_a   1.000
_cell.length_b   1.000
_cell.length_c   1.000
_cell.angle_alpha   90.00
_cell.angle_beta   90.00
_cell.angle_gamma   90.00
#
_symmetry.space_group_name_H-M   'P 1'
#
loop_
_entity.id
_entity.type
_entity.pdbx_description
1 polymer ?
#
loop_
_entity_poly.entity_id
_entity_poly.type
_entity_poly.pdbx_seq_one_letter_code
_entity_poly.pdbx_strand_id
1 'polypeptide(L)'
;MVYEQTLMEMEEKGKIKGREEGRAEGRAEGRAEGRAEGREEVINEAAIDMLKEKLSVDMISRVTKLTVEQITEIGKKNALL
;
A
#
# COMPACT_ATOMS: atom_id res chain seq x y z
N MET A 1 24.59 32.16 32.97
CA MET A 1 25.15 30.84 32.57
C MET A 1 24.14 29.70 32.65
N VAL A 2 23.14 29.70 33.55
CA VAL A 2 22.15 28.60 33.66
C VAL A 2 21.03 28.68 32.60
N TYR A 3 20.61 29.88 32.20
CA TYR A 3 19.50 30.10 31.26
C TYR A 3 19.77 29.66 29.82
N GLU A 4 20.98 29.90 29.32
CA GLU A 4 21.37 29.51 27.95
C GLU A 4 21.43 27.99 27.79
N GLN A 5 21.86 27.29 28.85
CA GLN A 5 21.98 25.84 28.88
C GLN A 5 20.60 25.16 28.85
N THR A 6 19.62 25.71 29.57
CA THR A 6 18.22 25.23 29.54
C THR A 6 17.51 25.49 28.20
N LEU A 7 17.85 26.57 27.49
CA LEU A 7 17.25 26.87 26.19
C LEU A 7 17.78 25.92 25.10
N MET A 8 19.10 25.65 25.13
CA MET A 8 19.73 24.67 24.24
C MET A 8 19.14 23.26 24.44
N GLU A 9 18.98 22.81 25.69
CA GLU A 9 18.39 21.50 25.96
C GLU A 9 16.93 21.38 25.51
N MET A 10 16.14 22.46 25.58
CA MET A 10 14.75 22.47 25.10
C MET A 10 14.66 22.45 23.57
N GLU A 11 15.51 23.20 22.87
CA GLU A 11 15.57 23.15 21.40
C GLU A 11 16.06 21.79 20.88
N GLU A 12 17.04 21.19 21.56
CA GLU A 12 17.60 19.91 21.17
C GLU A 12 16.57 18.79 21.39
N LYS A 13 15.86 18.79 22.53
CA LYS A 13 14.74 17.85 22.78
C LYS A 13 13.59 18.04 21.78
N GLY A 14 13.25 19.27 21.40
CA GLY A 14 12.21 19.54 20.40
C GLY A 14 12.57 19.00 19.02
N LYS A 15 13.83 19.18 18.58
CA LYS A 15 14.34 18.66 17.30
C LYS A 15 14.41 17.14 17.27
N ILE A 16 14.83 16.51 18.38
CA ILE A 16 14.88 15.04 18.49
C ILE A 16 13.47 14.46 18.41
N LYS A 17 12.53 15.01 19.21
CA LYS A 17 11.15 14.50 19.26
C LYS A 17 10.41 14.65 17.93
N GLY A 18 10.53 15.80 17.26
CA GLY A 18 9.91 16.01 15.95
C GLY A 18 10.49 15.11 14.84
N ARG A 19 11.78 14.73 14.94
CA ARG A 19 12.43 13.82 13.98
C ARG A 19 12.08 12.36 14.23
N GLU A 20 11.87 11.98 15.48
CA GLU A 20 11.41 10.63 15.86
C GLU A 20 9.94 10.41 15.49
N GLU A 21 9.06 11.38 15.79
CA GLU A 21 7.63 11.32 15.45
C GLU A 21 7.43 11.27 13.92
N GLY A 22 8.06 12.17 13.16
CA GLY A 22 7.96 12.14 11.69
C GLY A 22 8.52 10.87 11.03
N ARG A 23 9.51 10.21 11.65
CA ARG A 23 10.08 8.94 11.15
C ARG A 23 9.25 7.73 11.58
N ALA A 24 8.49 7.82 12.66
CA ALA A 24 7.56 6.78 13.09
C ALA A 24 6.30 6.77 12.23
N GLU A 25 5.70 7.95 12.01
CA GLU A 25 4.50 8.14 11.17
C GLU A 25 4.78 7.75 9.72
N GLY A 26 5.85 8.29 9.09
CA GLY A 26 6.18 7.96 7.71
C GLY A 26 6.52 6.47 7.47
N ARG A 27 6.97 5.73 8.49
CA ARG A 27 7.20 4.28 8.41
C ARG A 27 5.95 3.45 8.69
N ALA A 28 4.96 4.00 9.37
CA ALA A 28 3.69 3.33 9.62
C ALA A 28 2.79 3.47 8.38
N GLU A 29 2.66 4.69 7.84
CA GLU A 29 1.92 4.98 6.62
C GLU A 29 2.51 4.25 5.42
N GLY A 30 3.82 4.39 5.16
CA GLY A 30 4.46 3.73 4.01
C GLY A 30 4.46 2.19 4.06
N ARG A 31 4.32 1.57 5.25
CA ARG A 31 4.17 0.10 5.37
C ARG A 31 2.72 -0.37 5.29
N ALA A 32 1.76 0.49 5.60
CA ALA A 32 0.33 0.19 5.47
C ALA A 32 -0.09 0.34 4.00
N GLU A 33 0.23 1.48 3.38
CA GLU A 33 -0.05 1.76 1.96
C GLU A 33 0.68 0.76 1.05
N GLY A 34 2.00 0.59 1.21
CA GLY A 34 2.77 -0.33 0.37
C GLY A 34 2.40 -1.82 0.50
N ARG A 35 1.72 -2.24 1.58
CA ARG A 35 1.20 -3.62 1.71
C ARG A 35 -0.22 -3.78 1.18
N ALA A 36 -1.03 -2.72 1.18
CA ALA A 36 -2.38 -2.74 0.63
C ALA A 36 -2.31 -2.66 -0.89
N GLU A 37 -1.59 -1.66 -1.42
CA GLU A 37 -1.40 -1.46 -2.86
C GLU A 37 -0.71 -2.66 -3.50
N GLY A 38 0.38 -3.16 -2.91
CA GLY A 38 1.09 -4.33 -3.44
C GLY A 38 0.29 -5.63 -3.41
N ARG A 39 -0.76 -5.76 -2.59
CA ARG A 39 -1.63 -6.95 -2.61
C ARG A 39 -2.72 -6.83 -3.68
N GLU A 40 -3.33 -5.65 -3.81
CA GLU A 40 -4.35 -5.43 -4.82
C GLU A 40 -3.76 -5.46 -6.23
N GLU A 41 -2.60 -4.83 -6.44
CA GLU A 41 -1.92 -4.85 -7.74
C GLU A 41 -1.57 -6.28 -8.18
N VAL A 42 -0.96 -7.09 -7.30
CA VAL A 42 -0.58 -8.47 -7.63
C VAL A 42 -1.79 -9.35 -7.92
N ILE A 43 -2.89 -9.18 -7.18
CA ILE A 43 -4.12 -9.96 -7.40
C ILE A 43 -4.78 -9.54 -8.72
N ASN A 44 -4.78 -8.25 -9.04
CA ASN A 44 -5.33 -7.73 -10.29
C ASN A 44 -4.48 -8.14 -11.51
N GLU A 45 -3.16 -8.02 -11.44
CA GLU A 45 -2.24 -8.49 -12.49
C GLU A 45 -2.41 -10.00 -12.72
N ALA A 46 -2.46 -10.80 -11.65
CA ALA A 46 -2.69 -12.23 -11.78
C ALA A 46 -4.03 -12.53 -12.47
N ALA A 47 -5.09 -11.78 -12.16
CA ALA A 47 -6.38 -11.93 -12.83
C ALA A 47 -6.31 -11.53 -14.33
N ILE A 48 -5.57 -10.47 -14.67
CA ILE A 48 -5.34 -10.04 -16.06
C ILE A 48 -4.61 -11.12 -16.85
N ASP A 49 -3.55 -11.68 -16.30
CA ASP A 49 -2.76 -12.71 -16.99
C ASP A 49 -3.57 -14.01 -17.14
N MET A 50 -4.36 -14.38 -16.15
CA MET A 50 -5.29 -15.52 -16.27
C MET A 50 -6.37 -15.29 -17.35
N LEU A 51 -6.87 -14.06 -17.49
CA LEU A 51 -7.81 -13.70 -18.57
C LEU A 51 -7.16 -13.77 -19.95
N LYS A 52 -5.89 -13.34 -20.09
CA LYS A 52 -5.12 -13.48 -21.35
C LYS A 52 -4.91 -14.94 -21.74
N GLU A 53 -4.70 -15.82 -20.76
CA GLU A 53 -4.60 -17.27 -20.94
C GLU A 53 -5.97 -17.93 -21.26
N LYS A 54 -7.03 -17.13 -21.43
CA LYS A 54 -8.41 -17.58 -21.72
C LYS A 54 -8.98 -18.51 -20.64
N LEU A 55 -8.52 -18.38 -19.39
CA LEU A 55 -9.11 -19.10 -18.27
C LEU A 55 -10.52 -18.59 -18.00
N SER A 56 -11.40 -19.49 -17.56
CA SER A 56 -12.78 -19.13 -17.24
C SER A 56 -12.84 -18.20 -16.02
N VAL A 57 -13.75 -17.21 -16.06
CA VAL A 57 -13.96 -16.24 -14.97
C VAL A 57 -14.23 -16.93 -13.62
N ASP A 58 -14.93 -18.07 -13.63
CA ASP A 58 -15.20 -18.87 -12.42
C ASP A 58 -13.91 -19.45 -11.80
N MET A 59 -12.99 -19.95 -12.64
CA MET A 59 -11.70 -20.47 -12.17
C MET A 59 -10.81 -19.35 -11.61
N ILE A 60 -10.80 -18.19 -12.26
CA ILE A 60 -10.07 -17.01 -11.79
C ILE A 60 -10.63 -16.60 -10.42
N SER A 61 -11.95 -16.53 -10.27
CA SER A 61 -12.62 -16.20 -9.02
C SER A 61 -12.22 -17.12 -7.86
N ARG A 62 -12.14 -18.44 -8.10
CA ARG A 62 -11.70 -19.40 -7.06
C ARG A 62 -10.24 -19.23 -6.66
N VAL A 63 -9.35 -18.93 -7.62
CA VAL A 63 -7.90 -18.85 -7.38
C VAL A 63 -7.51 -17.51 -6.75
N THR A 64 -8.01 -16.41 -7.30
CA THR A 64 -7.67 -15.05 -6.85
C THR A 64 -8.56 -14.56 -5.71
N LYS A 65 -9.65 -15.28 -5.41
CA LYS A 65 -10.70 -14.89 -4.45
C LYS A 65 -11.39 -13.58 -4.81
N LEU A 66 -11.30 -13.14 -6.07
CA LEU A 66 -12.05 -12.02 -6.61
C LEU A 66 -13.48 -12.43 -6.96
N THR A 67 -14.42 -11.49 -6.90
CA THR A 67 -15.77 -11.74 -7.41
C THR A 67 -15.79 -11.76 -8.93
N VAL A 68 -16.82 -12.40 -9.49
CA VAL A 68 -17.05 -12.43 -10.94
C VAL A 68 -17.21 -11.00 -11.48
N GLU A 69 -17.83 -10.08 -10.73
CA GLU A 69 -17.92 -8.68 -11.15
C GLU A 69 -16.54 -8.03 -11.24
N GLN A 70 -15.68 -8.22 -10.23
CA GLN A 70 -14.33 -7.64 -10.22
C GLN A 70 -13.51 -8.13 -11.42
N ILE A 71 -13.56 -9.43 -11.72
CA ILE A 71 -12.84 -10.01 -12.87
C ILE A 71 -13.39 -9.48 -14.19
N THR A 72 -14.72 -9.32 -14.28
CA THR A 72 -15.36 -8.75 -15.48
C THR A 72 -14.96 -7.29 -15.68
N GLU A 73 -14.88 -6.52 -14.60
CA GLU A 73 -14.45 -5.12 -14.66
C GLU A 73 -12.98 -5.01 -15.07
N ILE A 74 -12.12 -5.86 -14.53
CA ILE A 74 -10.71 -5.98 -14.92
C ILE A 74 -10.59 -6.33 -16.40
N GLY A 75 -11.35 -7.31 -16.88
CA GLY A 75 -11.35 -7.70 -18.29
C GLY A 75 -11.82 -6.58 -19.21
N LYS A 76 -12.91 -5.87 -18.86
CA LYS A 76 -13.41 -4.72 -19.63
C LYS A 76 -12.43 -3.56 -19.67
N LYS A 77 -11.80 -3.21 -18.53
CA LYS A 77 -10.78 -2.15 -18.46
C LYS A 77 -9.57 -2.46 -19.33
N ASN A 78 -9.21 -3.73 -19.46
CA ASN A 78 -8.06 -4.19 -20.23
C ASN A 78 -8.42 -4.71 -21.64
N ALA A 79 -9.68 -4.58 -22.07
CA ALA A 79 -10.19 -5.08 -23.35
C ALA A 79 -9.95 -6.59 -23.59
N LEU A 80 -9.95 -7.39 -22.53
CA LEU A 80 -9.78 -8.85 -22.53
C LEU A 80 -11.12 -9.61 -22.50
N LEU A 81 -12.22 -8.89 -22.24
CA LEU A 81 -13.62 -9.34 -22.22
C LEU A 81 -14.49 -8.26 -22.86
#